data_AF-A0A974HNZ4-F1
#
_entry.id   AF-A0A974HNZ4-F1
#
_cell.length_a   1.000
_cell.length_b   1.000
_cell.length_c   1.000
_cell.angle_alpha   90.00
_cell.angle_beta   90.00
_cell.angle_gamma   90.00
#
_symmetry.space_group_name_H-M   'P 1'
#
loop_
_entity.id
_entity.type
_entity.pdbx_description
1 polymer ?
#
loop_
_entity_poly.entity_id
_entity_poly.type
_entity_poly.pdbx_seq_one_letter_code
_entity_poly.pdbx_strand_id
1 'polypeptide(L)'
;MSFQFSLTIMLYFQMVIMAGTVMLAYYFEYTDTFTVNVQGFFCYDSSYTKPYPGPDESSDIPPVLLLSLVTGVPVLVIIVGETVVFCLQVATRDFENQEKTLLTGDCCYINPLVRRTVRFLGIYTFGLFATDIFVNAGQVVTGNLAPHFLTVCKPNYTALGCRQFTQFITDANACTGIPDLVIKARRTFPSKDAALSVYAALYLAMYITSTIKAKGTRLAKPVLCLGLMCLAFLTGINRVAEYRNHWSDVIAGFLIGISIAVFLVVCVVNNFKGRRTEHEHWPTENLAQMPIISIPRVENPLEKNHLTAFAEVT
;
A
#
# COMPACT_ATOMS: atom_id res chain seq x y z
N MET A 1 22.45 16.45 18.07
CA MET A 1 21.94 15.60 19.18
C MET A 1 20.42 15.68 19.32
N SER A 2 19.81 16.86 19.26
CA SER A 2 18.34 17.08 19.28
C SER A 2 17.57 16.40 18.13
N PHE A 3 18.12 16.37 16.90
CA PHE A 3 17.48 15.72 15.75
C PHE A 3 17.48 14.18 15.83
N GLN A 4 18.56 13.59 16.37
CA GLN A 4 18.69 12.14 16.60
C GLN A 4 17.73 11.67 17.70
N PHE A 5 17.56 12.48 18.75
CA PHE A 5 16.62 12.22 19.85
C PHE A 5 15.16 12.27 19.36
N SER A 6 14.81 13.28 18.55
CA SER A 6 13.48 13.40 17.93
C SER A 6 13.16 12.23 16.99
N LEU A 7 14.13 11.76 16.19
CA LEU A 7 13.95 10.60 15.31
C LEU A 7 13.73 9.30 16.07
N THR A 8 14.49 9.08 17.15
CA THR A 8 14.38 7.87 17.98
C THR A 8 13.02 7.80 18.68
N ILE A 9 12.53 8.95 19.18
CA ILE A 9 11.20 9.07 19.76
C ILE A 9 10.11 8.81 18.72
N MET A 10 10.21 9.38 17.52
CA MET A 10 9.24 9.14 16.44
C MET A 10 9.18 7.67 16.03
N LEU A 11 10.33 7.00 15.92
CA LEU A 11 10.39 5.57 15.61
C LEU A 11 9.79 4.73 16.74
N TYR A 12 10.04 5.07 18.01
CA TYR A 12 9.44 4.38 19.14
C TYR A 12 7.90 4.47 19.10
N PHE A 13 7.33 5.67 18.91
CA PHE A 13 5.89 5.83 18.76
C PHE A 13 5.33 5.03 17.57
N GLN A 14 6.03 5.03 16.43
CA GLN A 14 5.65 4.24 15.26
C GLN A 14 5.60 2.73 15.59
N MET A 15 6.60 2.21 16.32
CA MET A 15 6.66 0.80 16.73
C MET A 15 5.53 0.43 17.70
N VAL A 16 5.20 1.31 18.64
CA VAL A 16 4.07 1.09 19.57
C VAL A 16 2.74 1.05 18.81
N ILE A 17 2.53 1.98 17.88
CA ILE A 17 1.33 1.99 17.03
C ILE A 17 1.26 0.71 16.21
N MET A 18 2.36 0.30 15.57
CA MET A 18 2.44 -0.95 14.81
C MET A 18 2.13 -2.18 15.66
N ALA A 19 2.72 -2.28 16.85
CA ALA A 19 2.45 -3.38 17.77
C ALA A 19 0.98 -3.42 18.18
N GLY A 20 0.39 -2.26 18.49
CA GLY A 20 -1.04 -2.14 18.79
C GLY A 20 -1.93 -2.58 17.63
N THR A 21 -1.61 -2.17 16.40
CA THR A 21 -2.36 -2.61 15.21
C THR A 21 -2.22 -4.10 14.93
N VAL A 22 -1.04 -4.68 15.12
CA VAL A 22 -0.82 -6.13 14.93
C VAL A 22 -1.62 -6.91 15.96
N MET A 23 -1.58 -6.49 17.23
CA MET A 23 -2.35 -7.12 18.29
C MET A 23 -3.85 -7.03 18.01
N LEU A 24 -4.35 -5.86 17.58
CA LEU A 24 -5.77 -5.70 17.25
C LEU A 24 -6.18 -6.59 16.07
N ALA A 25 -5.37 -6.66 15.00
CA ALA A 25 -5.60 -7.55 13.88
C ALA A 25 -5.63 -9.03 14.33
N TYR A 26 -4.70 -9.43 15.20
CA TYR A 26 -4.69 -10.77 15.78
C TYR A 26 -5.97 -11.10 16.56
N TYR A 27 -6.47 -10.16 17.39
CA TYR A 27 -7.72 -10.36 18.11
C TYR A 27 -8.93 -10.51 17.19
N PHE A 28 -8.99 -9.73 16.11
CA PHE A 28 -10.06 -9.87 15.12
C PHE A 28 -10.02 -11.21 14.35
N GLU A 29 -8.82 -11.69 14.03
CA GLU A 29 -8.65 -12.89 13.20
C GLU A 29 -8.77 -14.19 13.98
N TYR A 30 -8.09 -14.28 15.13
CA TYR A 30 -7.84 -15.54 15.83
C TYR A 30 -8.58 -15.69 17.16
N THR A 31 -9.30 -14.66 17.60
CA THR A 31 -10.04 -14.73 18.86
C THR A 31 -11.52 -14.46 18.66
N ASP A 32 -12.36 -15.15 19.44
CA ASP A 32 -13.80 -14.90 19.49
C ASP A 32 -14.17 -13.71 20.38
N THR A 33 -13.23 -12.78 20.58
CA THR A 33 -13.44 -11.60 21.43
C THR A 33 -14.55 -10.72 20.84
N PHE A 34 -14.70 -10.72 19.51
CA PHE A 34 -15.76 -10.03 18.82
C PHE A 34 -16.70 -11.03 18.13
N THR A 35 -17.90 -11.18 18.68
CA THR A 35 -18.92 -12.07 18.14
C THR A 35 -19.54 -11.50 16.87
N VAL A 36 -19.66 -12.33 15.83
CA VAL A 36 -20.31 -11.93 14.57
C VAL A 36 -21.78 -11.63 14.80
N ASN A 37 -22.26 -10.51 14.27
CA ASN A 37 -23.67 -10.19 14.29
C ASN A 37 -24.49 -11.27 13.57
N VAL A 38 -25.50 -11.83 14.23
CA VAL A 38 -26.30 -12.91 13.64
C VAL A 38 -27.46 -12.30 12.87
N GLN A 39 -27.31 -12.21 11.55
CA GLN A 39 -28.43 -11.86 10.67
C GLN A 39 -29.38 -13.06 10.48
N GLY A 40 -30.67 -12.75 10.40
CA GLY A 40 -31.69 -13.72 9.99
C GLY A 40 -31.68 -13.97 8.48
N PHE A 41 -32.38 -15.01 8.05
CA PHE A 41 -32.51 -15.41 6.65
C PHE A 41 -33.94 -15.83 6.32
N PHE A 42 -34.30 -15.75 5.04
CA PHE A 42 -35.60 -16.22 4.56
C PHE A 42 -35.56 -17.73 4.26
N CYS A 43 -36.66 -18.43 4.55
CA CYS A 43 -36.81 -19.84 4.21
C CYS A 43 -36.67 -20.05 2.69
N TYR A 44 -35.83 -21.01 2.29
CA TYR A 44 -35.61 -21.38 0.88
C TYR A 44 -35.12 -20.24 -0.04
N ASP A 45 -34.40 -19.26 0.50
CA ASP A 45 -33.85 -18.16 -0.30
C ASP A 45 -32.81 -18.64 -1.32
N SER A 46 -33.17 -18.55 -2.61
CA SER A 46 -32.32 -19.00 -3.72
C SER A 46 -30.95 -18.28 -3.77
N SER A 47 -30.84 -17.09 -3.19
CA SER A 47 -29.60 -16.30 -3.15
C SER A 47 -28.49 -16.97 -2.34
N TYR A 48 -28.86 -17.81 -1.38
CA TYR A 48 -27.95 -18.47 -0.41
C TYR A 48 -27.85 -19.98 -0.58
N THR A 49 -28.37 -20.53 -1.69
CA THR A 49 -28.40 -21.98 -2.00
C THR A 49 -27.27 -22.44 -2.93
N LYS A 50 -26.25 -21.59 -3.17
CA LYS A 50 -25.13 -21.97 -4.04
C LYS A 50 -24.35 -23.15 -3.46
N PRO A 51 -23.75 -24.00 -4.32
CA PRO A 51 -23.00 -25.16 -3.87
C PRO A 51 -21.82 -24.71 -3.00
N TYR A 52 -21.52 -25.50 -1.97
CA TYR A 52 -20.37 -25.25 -1.12
C TYR A 52 -19.08 -25.44 -1.94
N PRO A 53 -18.21 -24.41 -2.08
CA PRO A 53 -17.02 -24.47 -2.92
C PRO A 53 -15.88 -25.33 -2.33
N GLY A 54 -16.10 -25.92 -1.15
CA GLY A 54 -15.06 -26.66 -0.43
C GLY A 54 -14.28 -25.79 0.56
N PRO A 55 -13.28 -26.38 1.24
CA PRO A 55 -12.40 -25.65 2.14
C PRO A 55 -11.62 -24.55 1.41
N ASP A 56 -11.07 -23.59 2.15
CA ASP A 56 -10.32 -22.48 1.55
C ASP A 56 -9.02 -22.92 0.89
N GLU A 57 -8.43 -24.03 1.35
CA GLU A 57 -7.21 -24.61 0.78
C GLU A 57 -7.41 -25.15 -0.65
N SER A 58 -8.65 -25.51 -1.01
CA SER A 58 -8.99 -25.98 -2.36
C SER A 58 -9.51 -24.86 -3.26
N SER A 59 -9.47 -23.61 -2.81
CA SER A 59 -9.85 -22.45 -3.61
C SER A 59 -8.83 -22.20 -4.73
N ASP A 60 -9.26 -21.59 -5.85
CA ASP A 60 -8.35 -21.21 -6.94
C ASP A 60 -7.32 -20.18 -6.45
N ILE A 61 -7.69 -19.39 -5.43
CA ILE A 61 -6.80 -18.47 -4.73
C ILE A 61 -6.88 -18.77 -3.22
N PRO A 62 -6.01 -19.65 -2.70
CA PRO A 62 -5.93 -19.92 -1.27
C PRO A 62 -5.56 -18.65 -0.49
N PRO A 63 -6.14 -18.40 0.69
CA PRO A 63 -5.81 -17.24 1.52
C PRO A 63 -4.33 -17.15 1.87
N VAL A 64 -3.67 -18.30 2.08
CA VAL A 64 -2.22 -18.39 2.35
C VAL A 64 -1.41 -17.88 1.16
N LEU A 65 -1.80 -18.25 -0.07
CA LEU A 65 -1.15 -17.78 -1.28
C LEU A 65 -1.32 -16.26 -1.42
N LEU A 66 -2.55 -15.75 -1.26
CA LEU A 66 -2.82 -14.33 -1.36
C LEU A 66 -2.04 -13.53 -0.31
N LEU A 67 -2.07 -13.96 0.95
CA LEU A 67 -1.34 -13.29 2.03
C LEU A 67 0.18 -13.33 1.79
N SER A 68 0.72 -14.45 1.30
CA SER A 68 2.14 -14.57 0.97
C SER A 68 2.55 -13.64 -0.18
N LEU A 69 1.70 -13.47 -1.21
CA LEU A 69 1.96 -12.58 -2.33
C LEU A 69 1.85 -11.11 -1.91
N VAL A 70 0.79 -10.76 -1.18
CA VAL A 70 0.53 -9.41 -0.70
C VAL A 70 1.64 -8.97 0.27
N THR A 71 2.14 -9.84 1.13
CA THR A 71 3.26 -9.49 2.03
C THR A 71 4.62 -9.58 1.33
N GLY A 72 4.89 -10.66 0.62
CA GLY A 72 6.21 -10.96 0.05
C GLY A 72 6.57 -10.08 -1.15
N VAL A 73 5.65 -9.89 -2.12
CA VAL A 73 5.97 -9.16 -3.36
C VAL A 73 6.34 -7.70 -3.07
N PRO A 74 5.58 -6.92 -2.28
CA PRO A 74 5.96 -5.54 -1.96
C PRO A 74 7.27 -5.45 -1.17
N VAL A 75 7.52 -6.36 -0.22
CA VAL A 75 8.79 -6.41 0.51
C VAL A 75 9.96 -6.60 -0.45
N LEU A 76 9.88 -7.59 -1.34
CA LEU A 76 10.92 -7.88 -2.32
C LEU A 76 11.13 -6.70 -3.28
N VAL A 77 10.06 -6.15 -3.85
CA VAL A 77 10.16 -5.03 -4.80
C VAL A 77 10.73 -3.78 -4.13
N ILE A 78 10.38 -3.49 -2.88
CA ILE A 78 10.92 -2.34 -2.14
C ILE A 78 12.41 -2.56 -1.83
N ILE A 79 12.80 -3.75 -1.36
CA ILE A 79 14.21 -4.03 -1.05
C ILE A 79 15.08 -3.98 -2.31
N VAL A 80 14.65 -4.64 -3.39
CA VAL A 80 15.35 -4.64 -4.67
C VAL A 80 15.38 -3.22 -5.25
N GLY A 81 14.26 -2.51 -5.24
CA GLY A 81 14.17 -1.14 -5.75
C GLY A 81 15.11 -0.16 -5.03
N GLU A 82 15.15 -0.20 -3.70
CA GLU A 82 16.07 0.64 -2.91
C GLU A 82 17.54 0.23 -3.12
N THR A 83 17.83 -1.07 -3.26
CA THR A 83 19.18 -1.57 -3.56
C THR A 83 19.66 -1.10 -4.93
N VAL A 84 18.81 -1.16 -5.95
CA VAL A 84 19.13 -0.66 -7.31
C VAL A 84 19.36 0.85 -7.29
N VAL A 85 18.51 1.61 -6.59
CA VAL A 85 18.69 3.07 -6.45
C VAL A 85 20.02 3.39 -5.76
N PHE A 86 20.39 2.63 -4.72
CA PHE A 86 21.69 2.80 -4.07
C PHE A 86 22.85 2.55 -5.02
N CYS A 87 22.84 1.41 -5.73
CA CYS A 87 23.90 1.07 -6.66
C CYS A 87 24.05 2.14 -7.76
N LEU A 88 22.92 2.66 -8.28
CA LEU A 88 22.94 3.76 -9.23
C LEU A 88 23.51 5.05 -8.63
N GLN A 89 23.14 5.39 -7.39
CA GLN A 89 23.67 6.57 -6.69
C GLN A 89 25.17 6.46 -6.45
N VAL A 90 25.66 5.28 -6.04
CA VAL A 90 27.10 5.01 -5.86
C VAL A 90 27.82 5.13 -7.20
N ALA A 91 27.30 4.51 -8.27
CA ALA A 91 27.90 4.61 -9.59
C ALA A 91 27.95 6.06 -10.12
N THR A 92 26.92 6.87 -9.87
CA THR A 92 26.93 8.30 -10.25
C THR A 92 27.84 9.14 -9.34
N ARG A 93 27.93 8.80 -8.05
CA ARG A 93 28.81 9.51 -7.11
C ARG A 93 30.27 9.18 -7.35
N ASP A 94 30.62 7.97 -7.79
CA ASP A 94 31.99 7.64 -8.21
C ASP A 94 32.43 8.48 -9.41
N PHE A 95 31.51 8.85 -10.31
CA PHE A 95 31.79 9.80 -11.39
C PHE A 95 32.02 11.23 -10.91
N GLU A 96 31.38 11.65 -9.81
CA GLU A 96 31.48 13.01 -9.27
C GLU A 96 32.60 13.15 -8.20
N ASN A 97 32.91 12.08 -7.47
CA ASN A 97 33.92 12.04 -6.40
C ASN A 97 35.35 11.77 -6.88
N GLN A 98 35.59 11.53 -8.18
CA GLN A 98 36.95 11.63 -8.74
C GLN A 98 37.58 13.01 -8.48
N GLU A 99 36.80 14.04 -8.10
CA GLU A 99 37.33 15.36 -7.76
C GLU A 99 37.47 15.64 -6.25
N LYS A 100 36.83 14.89 -5.34
CA LYS A 100 36.87 15.21 -3.89
C LYS A 100 36.94 13.97 -3.01
N THR A 101 38.18 13.54 -2.80
CA THR A 101 38.75 12.85 -1.63
C THR A 101 37.80 12.39 -0.51
N LEU A 102 37.73 11.06 -0.38
CA LEU A 102 37.98 10.30 0.85
C LEU A 102 38.18 11.13 2.13
N LEU A 103 37.12 11.40 2.89
CA LEU A 103 37.19 11.46 4.36
C LEU A 103 35.78 11.52 4.93
N THR A 104 35.45 10.57 5.81
CA THR A 104 34.70 10.75 7.08
C THR A 104 34.10 9.39 7.44
N GLY A 105 34.79 8.67 8.33
CA GLY A 105 34.16 7.67 9.16
C GLY A 105 33.41 8.34 10.31
N ASP A 106 32.31 7.73 10.74
CA ASP A 106 31.84 7.76 12.13
C ASP A 106 30.81 6.64 12.37
N CYS A 107 30.98 5.96 13.51
CA CYS A 107 30.15 4.85 13.96
C CYS A 107 28.74 5.37 14.34
N CYS A 108 27.68 4.71 13.85
CA CYS A 108 26.24 5.05 14.01
C CYS A 108 25.60 6.04 13.02
N TYR A 109 26.08 6.16 11.78
CA TYR A 109 25.25 6.68 10.68
C TYR A 109 24.41 5.54 10.08
N ILE A 110 23.13 5.44 10.43
CA ILE A 110 22.22 4.49 9.75
C ILE A 110 22.26 4.82 8.26
N ASN A 111 22.62 3.82 7.44
CA ASN A 111 22.67 3.97 5.98
C ASN A 111 21.37 4.63 5.50
N PRO A 112 21.44 5.70 4.68
CA PRO A 112 20.26 6.42 4.20
C PRO A 112 19.25 5.50 3.48
N LEU A 113 19.73 4.38 2.95
CA LEU A 113 18.94 3.26 2.43
C LEU A 113 18.05 2.62 3.47
N VAL A 114 18.63 2.16 4.58
CA VAL A 114 17.90 1.46 5.64
C VAL A 114 16.79 2.35 6.18
N ARG A 115 17.09 3.65 6.37
CA ARG A 115 16.08 4.63 6.78
C ARG A 115 14.93 4.74 5.79
N ARG A 116 15.21 4.76 4.49
CA ARG A 116 14.20 4.89 3.43
C ARG A 116 13.38 3.60 3.27
N THR A 117 14.04 2.43 3.26
CA THR A 117 13.40 1.11 3.19
C THR A 117 12.47 0.88 4.38
N VAL A 118 12.94 1.12 5.61
CA VAL A 118 12.12 0.98 6.84
C VAL A 118 10.89 1.87 6.77
N ARG A 119 11.00 3.07 6.19
CA ARG A 119 9.86 3.99 6.07
C ARG A 119 8.82 3.51 5.06
N PHE A 120 9.21 3.07 3.87
CA PHE A 120 8.25 2.51 2.91
C PHE A 120 7.62 1.23 3.45
N LEU A 121 8.43 0.31 3.96
CA LEU A 121 7.94 -0.95 4.50
C LEU A 121 7.04 -0.74 5.74
N GLY A 122 7.39 0.20 6.62
CA GLY A 122 6.58 0.55 7.78
C GLY A 122 5.21 1.13 7.42
N ILE A 123 5.15 2.04 6.44
CA ILE A 123 3.86 2.59 5.96
C ILE A 123 3.04 1.50 5.27
N TYR A 124 3.68 0.63 4.49
CA TYR A 124 3.02 -0.48 3.81
C TYR A 124 2.40 -1.47 4.79
N THR A 125 3.19 -1.93 5.75
CA THR A 125 2.73 -2.89 6.78
C THR A 125 1.65 -2.29 7.66
N PHE A 126 1.78 -1.02 8.07
CA PHE A 126 0.74 -0.31 8.80
C PHE A 126 -0.59 -0.31 8.05
N GLY A 127 -0.57 0.07 6.77
CA GLY A 127 -1.78 0.12 5.97
C GLY A 127 -2.36 -1.25 5.65
N LEU A 128 -1.52 -2.27 5.54
CA LEU A 128 -1.97 -3.65 5.39
C LEU A 128 -2.77 -4.11 6.61
N PHE A 129 -2.23 -3.92 7.82
CA PHE A 129 -2.95 -4.24 9.06
C PHE A 129 -4.18 -3.36 9.28
N ALA A 130 -4.10 -2.07 8.94
CA ALA A 130 -5.29 -1.20 8.99
C ALA A 130 -6.39 -1.73 8.07
N THR A 131 -6.06 -2.10 6.84
CA THR A 131 -7.02 -2.67 5.87
C THR A 131 -7.63 -3.96 6.40
N ASP A 132 -6.82 -4.85 6.96
CA ASP A 132 -7.28 -6.08 7.60
C ASP A 132 -8.27 -5.80 8.74
N ILE A 133 -7.94 -4.88 9.65
CA ILE A 133 -8.80 -4.48 10.77
C ILE A 133 -10.13 -3.91 10.27
N PHE A 134 -10.12 -2.98 9.30
CA PHE A 134 -11.35 -2.38 8.78
C PHE A 134 -12.28 -3.41 8.15
N VAL A 135 -11.73 -4.36 7.40
CA VAL A 135 -12.53 -5.44 6.81
C VAL A 135 -13.06 -6.38 7.87
N ASN A 136 -12.21 -6.86 8.78
CA ASN A 136 -12.62 -7.76 9.84
C ASN A 136 -13.68 -7.14 10.76
N ALA A 137 -13.53 -5.86 11.11
CA ALA A 137 -14.55 -5.11 11.83
C ALA A 137 -15.88 -5.05 11.05
N GLY A 138 -15.82 -4.79 9.73
CA GLY A 138 -17.00 -4.82 8.87
C GLY A 138 -17.69 -6.18 8.83
N GLN A 139 -16.92 -7.28 8.78
CA GLN A 139 -17.45 -8.64 8.78
C GLN A 139 -18.16 -9.00 10.08
N VAL A 140 -17.56 -8.62 11.21
CA VAL A 140 -18.17 -8.85 12.52
C VAL A 140 -19.43 -8.01 12.71
N VAL A 141 -19.40 -6.72 12.34
CA VAL A 141 -20.52 -5.79 12.53
C VAL A 141 -21.69 -6.13 11.62
N THR A 142 -21.43 -6.42 10.35
CA THR A 142 -22.51 -6.71 9.41
C THR A 142 -23.04 -8.12 9.59
N GLY A 143 -22.16 -9.12 9.65
CA GLY A 143 -22.58 -10.53 9.72
C GLY A 143 -23.27 -11.01 8.45
N ASN A 144 -22.89 -10.47 7.29
CA ASN A 144 -23.52 -10.80 6.01
C ASN A 144 -23.32 -12.26 5.63
N LEU A 145 -24.34 -12.85 5.01
CA LEU A 145 -24.36 -14.27 4.65
C LEU A 145 -23.64 -14.51 3.33
N ALA A 146 -22.99 -15.67 3.20
CA ALA A 146 -22.37 -16.11 1.95
C ALA A 146 -23.41 -16.66 0.97
N PRO A 147 -23.16 -16.60 -0.35
CA PRO A 147 -24.04 -17.22 -1.35
C PRO A 147 -24.26 -18.74 -1.16
N HIS A 148 -23.35 -19.42 -0.45
CA HIS A 148 -23.44 -20.84 -0.10
C HIS A 148 -23.87 -21.09 1.36
N PHE A 149 -24.41 -20.08 2.06
CA PHE A 149 -24.71 -20.17 3.48
C PHE A 149 -25.72 -21.29 3.82
N LEU A 150 -26.81 -21.43 3.07
CA LEU A 150 -27.85 -22.44 3.40
C LEU A 150 -27.36 -23.88 3.19
N THR A 151 -26.43 -24.09 2.25
CA THR A 151 -25.86 -25.43 2.00
C THR A 151 -24.95 -25.89 3.14
N VAL A 152 -24.27 -24.94 3.80
CA VAL A 152 -23.44 -25.21 4.99
C VAL A 152 -24.29 -25.24 6.27
N CYS A 153 -25.23 -24.30 6.42
CA CYS A 153 -26.09 -24.19 7.61
C CYS A 153 -27.01 -25.41 7.80
N LYS A 154 -27.50 -26.02 6.71
CA LYS A 154 -28.43 -27.17 6.74
C LYS A 154 -29.59 -26.95 7.73
N PRO A 155 -30.44 -25.93 7.51
CA PRO A 155 -31.51 -25.64 8.45
C PRO A 155 -32.60 -26.72 8.44
N ASN A 156 -33.15 -27.04 9.61
CA ASN A 156 -34.29 -27.95 9.71
C ASN A 156 -35.59 -27.18 9.47
N TYR A 157 -35.99 -27.06 8.21
CA TYR A 157 -37.17 -26.29 7.80
C TYR A 157 -38.48 -26.73 8.46
N THR A 158 -38.62 -28.01 8.81
CA THR A 158 -39.81 -28.53 9.51
C THR A 158 -39.85 -28.06 10.96
N ALA A 159 -38.71 -28.12 11.66
CA ALA A 159 -38.60 -27.64 13.05
C ALA A 159 -38.73 -26.12 13.15
N LEU A 160 -38.23 -25.39 12.14
CA LEU A 160 -38.36 -23.94 12.01
C LEU A 160 -39.76 -23.48 11.55
N GLY A 161 -40.63 -24.44 11.20
CA GLY A 161 -42.00 -24.16 10.77
C GLY A 161 -42.08 -23.40 9.45
N CYS A 162 -41.10 -23.53 8.56
CA CYS A 162 -41.09 -22.88 7.23
C CYS A 162 -42.23 -23.43 6.35
N ARG A 163 -43.39 -22.77 6.41
CA ARG A 163 -44.56 -23.12 5.58
C ARG A 163 -44.63 -22.31 4.29
N GLN A 164 -43.98 -21.15 4.25
CA GLN A 164 -43.98 -20.21 3.14
C GLN A 164 -42.56 -19.74 2.84
N PHE A 165 -42.28 -19.42 1.58
CA PHE A 165 -40.99 -18.89 1.12
C PHE A 165 -40.64 -17.51 1.69
N THR A 166 -41.63 -16.77 2.23
CA THR A 166 -41.45 -15.42 2.77
C THR A 166 -41.18 -15.37 4.27
N GLN A 167 -41.12 -16.53 4.94
CA GLN A 167 -40.91 -16.57 6.37
C GLN A 167 -39.45 -16.27 6.72
N PHE A 168 -39.25 -15.32 7.63
CA PHE A 168 -37.94 -14.86 8.09
C PHE A 168 -37.58 -15.52 9.42
N ILE A 169 -36.38 -16.08 9.50
CA ILE A 169 -35.86 -16.80 10.68
C ILE A 169 -34.71 -15.99 11.28
N THR A 170 -34.78 -15.70 12.57
CA THR A 170 -33.71 -15.04 13.35
C THR A 170 -33.08 -15.95 14.41
N ASP A 171 -33.51 -17.20 14.50
CA ASP A 171 -33.02 -18.12 15.53
C ASP A 171 -31.54 -18.49 15.29
N ALA A 172 -30.72 -18.35 16.34
CA ALA A 172 -29.31 -18.72 16.33
C ALA A 172 -29.11 -20.23 16.19
N ASN A 173 -30.07 -21.04 16.65
CA ASN A 173 -30.03 -22.51 16.58
C ASN A 173 -30.69 -23.07 15.32
N ALA A 174 -30.91 -22.23 14.31
CA ALA A 174 -31.55 -22.66 13.06
C ALA A 174 -30.67 -23.60 12.21
N CYS A 175 -29.35 -23.59 12.40
CA CYS A 175 -28.39 -24.39 11.63
C CYS A 175 -28.04 -25.71 12.32
N THR A 176 -27.96 -26.79 11.55
CA THR A 176 -27.50 -28.11 12.03
C THR A 176 -26.12 -28.51 11.46
N GLY A 177 -25.54 -27.67 10.60
CA GLY A 177 -24.21 -27.86 10.04
C GLY A 177 -23.06 -27.66 11.04
N ILE A 178 -21.83 -27.78 10.53
CA ILE A 178 -20.61 -27.60 11.33
C ILE A 178 -20.49 -26.12 11.76
N PRO A 179 -20.39 -25.82 13.07
CA PRO A 179 -20.48 -24.45 13.58
C PRO A 179 -19.42 -23.52 13.00
N ASP A 180 -18.17 -23.97 12.88
CA ASP A 180 -17.06 -23.14 12.36
C ASP A 180 -17.30 -22.71 10.90
N LEU A 181 -17.83 -23.62 10.08
CA LEU A 181 -18.15 -23.32 8.68
C LEU A 181 -19.35 -22.37 8.59
N VAL A 182 -20.32 -22.49 9.49
CA VAL A 182 -21.49 -21.59 9.56
C VAL A 182 -21.06 -20.19 9.97
N ILE A 183 -20.22 -20.05 11.00
CA ILE A 183 -19.70 -18.74 11.44
C ILE A 183 -18.89 -18.10 10.32
N LYS A 184 -18.05 -18.88 9.62
CA LYS A 184 -17.29 -18.40 8.47
C LYS A 184 -18.18 -17.93 7.32
N ALA A 185 -19.25 -18.67 7.02
CA ALA A 185 -20.24 -18.30 6.02
C ALA A 185 -21.08 -17.05 6.40
N ARG A 186 -20.92 -16.50 7.62
CA ARG A 186 -21.52 -15.24 8.08
C ARG A 186 -20.55 -14.06 8.06
N ARG A 187 -19.33 -14.23 7.52
CA ARG A 187 -18.28 -13.20 7.47
C ARG A 187 -17.93 -12.81 6.03
N THR A 188 -18.91 -12.49 5.20
CA THR A 188 -18.65 -12.21 3.77
C THR A 188 -18.47 -10.74 3.42
N PHE A 189 -19.10 -9.82 4.16
CA PHE A 189 -19.05 -8.40 3.85
C PHE A 189 -18.17 -7.64 4.84
N PRO A 190 -17.20 -6.84 4.38
CA PRO A 190 -16.67 -6.72 3.03
C PRO A 190 -15.67 -7.84 2.70
N SER A 191 -15.32 -7.99 1.41
CA SER A 191 -14.36 -9.00 0.96
C SER A 191 -12.92 -8.64 1.35
N LYS A 192 -12.30 -9.46 2.19
CA LYS A 192 -10.91 -9.33 2.67
C LYS A 192 -9.90 -9.45 1.55
N ASP A 193 -10.03 -10.47 0.72
CA ASP A 193 -9.08 -10.75 -0.37
C ASP A 193 -9.05 -9.63 -1.41
N ALA A 194 -10.22 -9.05 -1.72
CA ALA A 194 -10.33 -7.92 -2.64
C ALA A 194 -9.70 -6.64 -2.06
N ALA A 195 -9.92 -6.36 -0.77
CA ALA A 195 -9.38 -5.18 -0.11
C ALA A 195 -7.84 -5.24 -0.01
N LEU A 196 -7.30 -6.36 0.45
CA LEU A 196 -5.85 -6.54 0.61
C LEU A 196 -5.11 -6.54 -0.74
N SER A 197 -5.68 -7.17 -1.77
CA SER A 197 -5.05 -7.23 -3.09
C SER A 197 -4.95 -5.85 -3.74
N VAL A 198 -6.04 -5.06 -3.73
CA VAL A 198 -6.04 -3.73 -4.35
C VAL A 198 -5.20 -2.73 -3.56
N TYR A 199 -5.20 -2.83 -2.22
CA TYR A 199 -4.32 -2.03 -1.38
C TYR A 199 -2.85 -2.26 -1.74
N ALA A 200 -2.45 -3.53 -1.85
CA ALA A 200 -1.08 -3.92 -2.19
C ALA A 200 -0.68 -3.44 -3.59
N ALA A 201 -1.54 -3.67 -4.59
CA ALA A 201 -1.29 -3.26 -5.97
C ALA A 201 -1.14 -1.74 -6.09
N LEU A 202 -2.02 -0.96 -5.45
CA LEU A 202 -1.96 0.50 -5.49
C LEU A 202 -0.72 1.06 -4.79
N TYR A 203 -0.40 0.53 -3.60
CA TYR A 203 0.79 0.96 -2.89
C TYR A 203 2.06 0.67 -3.71
N LEU A 204 2.13 -0.51 -4.31
CA LEU A 204 3.26 -0.92 -5.13
C LEU A 204 3.37 -0.08 -6.42
N ALA A 205 2.24 0.19 -7.08
CA ALA A 205 2.19 1.08 -8.24
C ALA A 205 2.70 2.49 -7.90
N MET A 206 2.32 3.03 -6.73
CA MET A 206 2.83 4.31 -6.24
C MET A 206 4.34 4.25 -6.00
N TYR A 207 4.83 3.20 -5.34
CA TYR A 207 6.25 3.02 -5.06
C TYR A 207 7.08 2.96 -6.35
N ILE A 208 6.66 2.12 -7.31
CA ILE A 208 7.29 1.98 -8.63
C ILE A 208 7.34 3.33 -9.35
N THR A 209 6.22 4.05 -9.38
CA THR A 209 6.11 5.35 -10.05
C THR A 209 6.99 6.41 -9.40
N SER A 210 7.12 6.38 -8.08
CA SER A 210 7.93 7.33 -7.30
C SER A 210 9.43 7.04 -7.35
N THR A 211 9.83 5.76 -7.43
CA THR A 211 11.23 5.33 -7.27
C THR A 211 11.94 5.20 -8.60
N ILE A 212 11.28 4.66 -9.64
CA ILE A 212 11.91 4.47 -10.95
C ILE A 212 11.93 5.83 -11.66
N LYS A 213 13.06 6.52 -11.71
CA LYS A 213 13.26 7.74 -12.54
C LYS A 213 13.82 7.44 -13.94
N ALA A 214 13.95 6.16 -14.30
CA ALA A 214 14.58 5.74 -15.55
C ALA A 214 13.87 6.34 -16.78
N LYS A 215 14.64 7.05 -17.61
CA LYS A 215 14.19 7.72 -18.84
C LYS A 215 13.92 6.74 -20.00
N GLY A 216 14.34 5.47 -19.88
CA GLY A 216 14.48 4.52 -20.99
C GLY A 216 13.23 3.76 -21.43
N THR A 217 12.17 3.66 -20.61
CA THR A 217 10.95 2.91 -20.98
C THR A 217 9.69 3.63 -20.50
N ARG A 218 9.25 4.62 -21.28
CA ARG A 218 8.04 5.42 -20.96
C ARG A 218 6.78 4.55 -20.72
N LEU A 219 6.71 3.37 -21.32
CA LEU A 219 5.55 2.47 -21.23
C LEU A 219 5.67 1.36 -20.16
N ALA A 220 6.87 1.02 -19.68
CA ALA A 220 7.04 -0.10 -18.76
C ALA A 220 6.37 0.15 -17.39
N LYS A 221 6.41 1.39 -16.91
CA LYS A 221 5.77 1.77 -15.64
C LYS A 221 4.25 1.62 -15.68
N PRO A 222 3.51 2.26 -16.61
CA PRO A 222 2.06 2.11 -16.65
C PRO A 222 1.63 0.67 -16.91
N VAL A 223 2.37 -0.10 -17.72
CA VAL A 223 2.08 -1.53 -17.95
C VAL A 223 2.25 -2.34 -16.68
N LEU A 224 3.32 -2.12 -15.90
CA LEU A 224 3.53 -2.82 -14.64
C LEU A 224 2.45 -2.45 -13.61
N CYS A 225 2.12 -1.17 -13.47
CA CYS A 225 1.05 -0.72 -12.57
C CYS A 225 -0.31 -1.30 -12.98
N LEU A 226 -0.63 -1.29 -14.29
CA LEU A 226 -1.87 -1.85 -14.80
C LEU A 226 -1.92 -3.36 -14.59
N GLY A 227 -0.81 -4.08 -14.83
CA GLY A 227 -0.72 -5.51 -14.55
C GLY A 227 -0.97 -5.85 -13.08
N LEU A 228 -0.38 -5.11 -12.14
CA LEU A 228 -0.64 -5.26 -10.71
C LEU A 228 -2.11 -5.03 -10.35
N MET A 229 -2.73 -3.98 -10.93
CA MET A 229 -4.15 -3.71 -10.72
C MET A 229 -5.03 -4.81 -11.31
N CYS A 230 -4.74 -5.29 -12.52
CA CYS A 230 -5.47 -6.40 -13.14
C CYS A 230 -5.43 -7.65 -12.26
N LEU A 231 -4.26 -8.02 -11.74
CA LEU A 231 -4.12 -9.15 -10.81
C LEU A 231 -4.98 -8.93 -9.55
N ALA A 232 -4.97 -7.75 -8.96
CA ALA A 232 -5.81 -7.43 -7.81
C ALA A 232 -7.32 -7.50 -8.10
N PHE A 233 -7.76 -7.07 -9.29
CA PHE A 233 -9.17 -7.20 -9.68
C PHE A 233 -9.57 -8.67 -9.91
N LEU A 234 -8.68 -9.47 -10.51
CA LEU A 234 -8.91 -10.89 -10.73
C LEU A 234 -9.10 -11.66 -9.41
N THR A 235 -8.38 -11.30 -8.34
CA THR A 235 -8.60 -11.95 -7.03
C THR A 235 -10.03 -11.74 -6.53
N GLY A 236 -10.56 -10.53 -6.65
CA GLY A 236 -11.95 -10.23 -6.27
C GLY A 236 -12.98 -10.91 -7.18
N ILE A 237 -12.73 -10.97 -8.49
CA ILE A 237 -13.62 -11.68 -9.44
C ILE A 237 -13.69 -13.16 -9.10
N ASN A 238 -12.56 -13.80 -8.79
CA ASN A 238 -12.52 -15.21 -8.42
C ASN A 238 -13.34 -15.51 -7.14
N ARG A 239 -13.39 -14.58 -6.17
CA ARG A 239 -14.27 -14.72 -4.99
C ARG A 239 -15.74 -14.80 -5.35
N VAL A 240 -16.18 -14.06 -6.37
CA VAL A 240 -17.55 -14.12 -6.88
C VAL A 240 -17.78 -15.40 -7.68
N ALA A 241 -16.80 -15.78 -8.52
CA ALA A 241 -16.87 -16.98 -9.35
C ALA A 241 -17.00 -18.27 -8.51
N GLU A 242 -16.30 -18.34 -7.36
CA GLU A 242 -16.38 -19.45 -6.41
C GLU A 242 -17.57 -19.37 -5.43
N TYR A 243 -18.49 -18.41 -5.59
CA TYR A 243 -19.63 -18.20 -4.69
C TYR A 243 -19.24 -17.97 -3.22
N ARG A 244 -18.03 -17.46 -2.96
CA ARG A 244 -17.56 -17.14 -1.60
C ARG A 244 -18.06 -15.78 -1.13
N ASN A 245 -18.21 -14.83 -2.06
CA ASN A 245 -18.68 -13.49 -1.78
C ASN A 245 -19.73 -13.05 -2.80
N HIS A 246 -20.60 -12.12 -2.40
CA HIS A 246 -21.40 -11.38 -3.36
C HIS A 246 -20.53 -10.33 -4.07
N TRP A 247 -20.94 -9.96 -5.29
CA TRP A 247 -20.29 -8.88 -6.05
C TRP A 247 -20.24 -7.55 -5.27
N SER A 248 -21.27 -7.25 -4.46
CA SER A 248 -21.32 -6.09 -3.56
C SER A 248 -20.21 -6.12 -2.51
N ASP A 249 -19.93 -7.29 -1.94
CA ASP A 249 -18.92 -7.45 -0.90
C ASP A 249 -17.52 -7.18 -1.45
N VAL A 250 -17.29 -7.62 -2.70
CA VAL A 250 -16.04 -7.41 -3.43
C VAL A 250 -15.83 -5.94 -3.78
N ILE A 251 -16.87 -5.26 -4.26
CA ILE A 251 -16.82 -3.81 -4.53
C ILE A 251 -16.51 -3.03 -3.25
N ALA A 252 -17.20 -3.35 -2.14
CA ALA A 252 -16.92 -2.73 -0.84
C ALA A 252 -15.48 -2.98 -0.38
N GLY A 253 -14.97 -4.21 -0.55
CA GLY A 253 -13.58 -4.55 -0.29
C GLY A 253 -12.61 -3.68 -1.10
N PHE A 254 -12.83 -3.56 -2.41
CA PHE A 254 -12.01 -2.70 -3.26
C PHE A 254 -12.04 -1.24 -2.82
N LEU A 255 -13.21 -0.70 -2.50
CA LEU A 255 -13.33 0.69 -2.02
C LEU A 255 -12.52 0.90 -0.74
N ILE A 256 -12.60 0.00 0.24
CA ILE A 256 -11.84 0.09 1.49
C ILE A 256 -10.33 0.08 1.21
N GLY A 257 -9.86 -0.89 0.41
CA GLY A 257 -8.43 -1.00 0.08
C GLY A 257 -7.90 0.23 -0.67
N ILE A 258 -8.67 0.75 -1.63
CA ILE A 258 -8.35 1.97 -2.38
C ILE A 258 -8.31 3.18 -1.44
N SER A 259 -9.33 3.36 -0.60
CA SER A 259 -9.42 4.49 0.34
C SER A 259 -8.22 4.53 1.30
N ILE A 260 -7.84 3.39 1.87
CA ILE A 260 -6.69 3.30 2.79
C ILE A 260 -5.37 3.55 2.04
N ALA A 261 -5.20 2.95 0.85
CA ALA A 261 -4.02 3.20 0.02
C ALA A 261 -3.87 4.68 -0.32
N VAL A 262 -4.94 5.32 -0.80
CA VAL A 262 -4.95 6.74 -1.15
C VAL A 262 -4.68 7.61 0.07
N PHE A 263 -5.32 7.34 1.21
CA PHE A 263 -5.08 8.07 2.45
C PHE A 263 -3.60 8.00 2.86
N LEU A 264 -2.99 6.81 2.87
CA LEU A 264 -1.58 6.68 3.25
C LEU A 264 -0.64 7.31 2.23
N VAL A 265 -0.90 7.16 0.94
CA VAL A 265 -0.07 7.77 -0.11
C VAL A 265 -0.14 9.30 -0.04
N VAL A 266 -1.35 9.86 -0.03
CA VAL A 266 -1.55 11.31 -0.09
C VAL A 266 -1.22 11.96 1.25
N CYS A 267 -1.78 11.46 2.35
CA CYS A 267 -1.60 12.10 3.65
C CYS A 267 -0.26 11.75 4.30
N VAL A 268 0.29 10.55 4.10
CA VAL A 268 1.52 10.12 4.79
C VAL A 268 2.76 10.15 3.89
N VAL A 269 2.67 9.92 2.58
CA VAL A 269 3.87 9.96 1.72
C VAL A 269 4.12 11.38 1.18
N ASN A 270 3.09 12.08 0.69
CA ASN A 270 3.28 13.40 0.08
C ASN A 270 3.58 14.51 1.10
N ASN A 271 2.97 14.50 2.29
CA ASN A 271 3.27 15.48 3.35
C ASN A 271 4.76 15.50 3.76
N PHE A 272 5.44 14.36 3.66
CA PHE A 272 6.87 14.29 3.96
C PHE A 272 7.78 14.71 2.80
N LYS A 273 7.31 14.65 1.54
CA LYS A 273 8.03 15.26 0.43
C LYS A 273 7.95 16.79 0.52
N GLY A 274 6.79 17.34 0.88
CA GLY A 274 6.59 18.79 1.07
C GLY A 274 7.58 19.43 2.03
N ARG A 275 7.85 18.81 3.19
CA ARG A 275 8.78 19.35 4.20
C ARG A 275 10.27 19.30 3.85
N ARG A 276 10.70 18.56 2.82
CA ARG A 276 12.12 18.55 2.39
C ARG A 276 12.43 19.65 1.38
N THR A 277 11.45 20.06 0.57
CA THR A 277 11.65 21.07 -0.48
C THR A 277 11.69 22.51 0.05
N GLU A 278 11.16 22.78 1.25
CA GLU A 278 11.23 24.13 1.85
C GLU A 278 12.57 24.43 2.55
N HIS A 279 13.42 23.44 2.80
CA HIS A 279 14.69 23.65 3.51
C HIS A 279 15.90 23.87 2.59
N GLU A 280 15.68 23.97 1.27
CA GLU A 280 16.66 24.41 0.25
C GLU A 280 16.36 25.83 -0.25
N HIS A 281 15.80 26.71 0.58
CA HIS A 281 15.84 28.14 0.32
C HIS A 281 17.07 28.73 1.04
N TRP A 282 18.12 29.01 0.27
CA TRP A 282 19.24 29.84 0.73
C TRP A 282 18.68 31.19 1.21
N PRO A 283 19.04 31.69 2.42
CA PRO A 283 18.71 33.06 2.78
C PRO A 283 19.54 33.99 1.90
N THR A 284 18.94 34.45 0.80
CA THR A 284 19.49 35.49 -0.06
C THR A 284 18.89 36.82 0.36
N GLU A 285 19.14 37.23 1.59
CA GLU A 285 19.00 38.61 2.03
C GLU A 285 20.21 38.93 2.90
N ASN A 286 20.80 40.10 2.68
CA ASN A 286 22.04 40.64 3.26
C ASN A 286 23.33 40.50 2.42
N LEU A 287 23.26 40.72 1.11
CA LEU A 287 24.43 41.17 0.31
C LEU A 287 24.18 42.54 -0.34
N ALA A 288 23.47 43.44 0.36
CA ALA A 288 23.19 44.81 -0.11
C ALA A 288 24.03 45.90 0.58
N GLN A 289 25.04 45.52 1.37
CA GLN A 289 25.93 46.48 2.03
C GLN A 289 27.40 46.07 1.89
N MET A 290 28.06 46.42 0.79
CA MET A 290 29.49 46.70 0.78
C MET A 290 29.79 47.91 -0.12
N PRO A 291 30.69 48.82 0.28
CA PRO A 291 30.95 50.06 -0.43
C PRO A 291 31.78 49.81 -1.70
N ILE A 292 31.51 50.62 -2.72
CA ILE A 292 32.20 50.62 -4.01
C ILE A 292 33.65 51.05 -3.81
N ILE A 293 34.60 50.15 -4.07
CA ILE A 293 36.01 50.47 -4.28
C ILE A 293 36.27 50.41 -5.79
N SER A 294 36.64 51.56 -6.36
CA SER A 294 37.03 51.74 -7.76
C SER A 294 38.43 51.16 -8.02
N ILE A 295 38.57 50.40 -9.10
CA ILE A 295 39.86 49.92 -9.63
C ILE A 295 40.14 50.66 -10.94
N PRO A 296 41.37 51.18 -11.17
CA PRO A 296 41.69 51.93 -12.38
C PRO A 296 41.86 51.02 -13.61
N ARG A 297 41.39 51.51 -14.75
CA ARG A 297 41.45 50.90 -16.09
C ARG A 297 42.89 50.88 -16.60
N VAL A 298 43.43 49.70 -16.87
CA VAL A 298 44.69 49.51 -17.62
C VAL A 298 44.32 49.25 -19.09
N GLU A 299 44.66 50.19 -19.98
CA GLU A 299 44.59 50.01 -21.43
C GLU A 299 45.73 49.09 -21.89
N ASN A 300 45.41 48.07 -22.70
CA ASN A 300 46.42 47.26 -23.40
C ASN A 300 46.35 47.57 -24.92
N PRO A 301 47.43 48.02 -25.56
CA PRO A 301 47.44 48.46 -26.96
C PRO A 301 47.88 47.31 -27.88
N LEU A 302 46.94 46.50 -28.37
CA LEU A 302 47.26 45.51 -29.41
C LEU A 302 46.07 45.13 -30.30
N GLU A 303 45.31 46.12 -30.78
CA GLU A 303 44.23 45.84 -31.74
C GLU A 303 44.01 47.01 -32.72
N LYS A 304 45.08 47.56 -33.29
CA LYS A 304 44.98 48.68 -34.25
C LYS A 304 45.60 48.48 -35.63
N ASN A 305 46.13 47.29 -35.97
CA ASN A 305 46.91 47.14 -37.21
C ASN A 305 46.42 46.07 -38.20
N HIS A 306 45.16 45.61 -38.15
CA HIS A 306 44.68 44.61 -39.12
C HIS A 306 43.34 44.96 -39.80
N LEU A 307 43.04 46.25 -39.96
CA LEU A 307 41.87 46.73 -40.72
C LEU A 307 42.25 47.67 -41.90
N THR A 308 43.36 47.36 -42.58
CA THR A 308 43.74 47.98 -43.86
C THR A 308 44.52 47.01 -44.73
N ALA A 309 43.85 45.97 -45.25
CA ALA A 309 44.23 45.24 -46.47
C ALA A 309 43.10 44.24 -46.80
N PHE A 310 42.73 44.14 -48.08
CA PHE A 310 41.72 43.23 -48.65
C PHE A 310 40.25 43.69 -48.59
N ALA A 311 40.01 44.87 -49.16
CA ALA A 311 38.80 45.12 -49.95
C ALA A 311 39.23 45.47 -51.38
N GLU A 312 39.64 44.46 -52.17
CA GLU A 312 39.70 44.53 -53.63
C GLU A 312 39.81 43.12 -54.23
N VAL A 313 39.01 42.87 -55.28
CA VAL A 313 39.08 41.74 -56.25
C VAL A 313 38.52 40.38 -55.78
N THR A 314 37.23 40.09 -55.99
CA THR A 314 36.66 39.46 -57.21
C THR A 314 35.14 39.45 -57.14
#